data_AF-B3RWD7-F1
#
_entry.id   AF-B3RWD7-F1
#
_cell.length_a   1.000
_cell.length_b   1.000
_cell.length_c   1.000
_cell.angle_alpha   90.00
_cell.angle_beta   90.00
_cell.angle_gamma   90.00
#
_symmetry.space_group_name_H-M   'P 1'
#
loop_
_entity.id
_entity.type
_entity.pdbx_description
1 polymer ?
#
loop_
_entity_poly.entity_id
_entity_poly.type
_entity_poly.pdbx_seq_one_letter_code
_entity_poly.pdbx_strand_id
1 'polypeptide(L)'
;MDKSKQQVWLSIREQKSSENTLLCLLQGLQGVTTIIELVNEQKIHGKIDSVDGYSNVTMSDADILTLNGKRLHCPMIFIQGRKIRYAHIPPHIDISKTINRSLGNLRRMRANIRR
;
A
#
# COMPACT_ATOMS: atom_id res chain seq x y z
N MET A 1 -20.34 -7.49 9.16
CA MET A 1 -19.99 -7.10 7.78
C MET A 1 -18.63 -7.67 7.46
N ASP A 2 -18.62 -8.75 6.68
CA ASP A 2 -17.43 -9.50 6.30
C ASP A 2 -16.51 -8.65 5.40
N LYS A 3 -15.38 -8.18 5.93
CA LYS A 3 -14.38 -7.39 5.19
C LYS A 3 -13.49 -8.26 4.29
N SER A 4 -13.76 -9.56 4.15
CA SER A 4 -12.83 -10.50 3.50
C SER A 4 -12.76 -10.43 1.97
N LYS A 5 -13.56 -9.59 1.27
CA LYS A 5 -13.61 -9.60 -0.21
C LYS A 5 -13.87 -8.25 -0.87
N GLN A 6 -13.01 -7.25 -0.64
CA GLN A 6 -12.79 -6.22 -1.67
C GLN A 6 -11.54 -6.60 -2.47
N GLN A 7 -11.70 -7.59 -3.35
CA GLN A 7 -10.73 -7.83 -4.42
C GLN A 7 -10.91 -6.73 -5.46
N VAL A 8 -10.00 -5.76 -5.46
CA VAL A 8 -9.90 -4.77 -6.52
C VAL A 8 -9.32 -5.45 -7.75
N TRP A 9 -10.07 -5.49 -8.85
CA TRP A 9 -9.57 -5.98 -10.13
C TRP A 9 -8.56 -4.97 -10.69
N LEU A 10 -7.27 -5.29 -10.62
CA LEU A 10 -6.24 -4.51 -11.28
C LEU A 10 -6.38 -4.65 -12.79
N SER A 11 -6.37 -3.52 -13.50
CA SER A 11 -6.27 -3.52 -14.97
C SER A 11 -4.96 -4.18 -15.43
N ILE A 12 -4.86 -4.59 -16.71
CA ILE A 12 -3.63 -5.18 -17.27
C ILE A 12 -2.41 -4.27 -17.01
N ARG A 13 -2.60 -2.95 -17.13
CA ARG A 13 -1.55 -1.96 -16.88
C ARG A 13 -1.10 -1.98 -15.42
N GLU A 14 -2.04 -1.99 -14.49
CA GLU A 14 -1.75 -2.03 -13.07
C GLU A 14 -1.14 -3.36 -12.62
N GLN A 15 -1.55 -4.47 -13.22
CA GLN A 15 -0.92 -5.77 -12.99
C GLN A 15 0.54 -5.76 -13.45
N LYS A 16 0.84 -5.18 -14.61
CA LYS A 16 2.23 -5.03 -15.10
C LYS A 16 3.05 -4.13 -14.19
N SER A 17 2.47 -3.02 -13.71
CA SER A 17 3.13 -2.13 -12.74
C SER A 17 3.48 -2.88 -11.46
N SER A 18 2.53 -3.65 -10.94
CA SER A 18 2.71 -4.45 -9.74
C SER A 18 3.80 -5.52 -9.91
N GLU A 19 3.85 -6.19 -11.05
CA GLU A 19 4.80 -7.29 -11.32
C GLU A 19 6.22 -6.82 -11.64
N ASN A 20 6.36 -5.71 -12.38
CA ASN A 20 7.64 -5.26 -12.94
C ASN A 20 8.31 -4.15 -12.13
N THR A 21 7.72 -3.75 -11.01
CA THR A 21 8.27 -2.71 -10.13
C THR A 21 8.18 -3.13 -8.66
N LEU A 22 8.78 -2.34 -7.76
CA LEU A 22 8.66 -2.54 -6.31
C LEU A 22 7.26 -2.22 -5.76
N LEU A 23 6.28 -1.87 -6.60
CA LEU A 23 4.90 -1.71 -6.17
C LEU A 23 4.34 -3.00 -5.50
N CYS A 24 4.77 -4.18 -5.93
CA CYS A 24 4.41 -5.44 -5.27
C CYS A 24 4.80 -5.50 -3.78
N LEU A 25 5.90 -4.84 -3.40
CA LEU A 25 6.33 -4.75 -2.00
C LEU A 25 5.36 -3.87 -1.22
N LEU A 26 5.02 -2.69 -1.73
CA LEU A 26 4.08 -1.77 -1.08
C LEU A 26 2.68 -2.40 -0.96
N GLN A 27 2.19 -3.09 -2.00
CA GLN A 27 0.96 -3.89 -1.93
C GLN A 27 1.04 -5.01 -0.90
N GLY A 28 2.22 -5.61 -0.73
CA GLY A 28 2.47 -6.65 0.26
C GLY A 28 2.45 -6.17 1.72
N LEU A 29 2.50 -4.85 1.95
CA LEU A 29 2.33 -4.20 3.24
C LEU A 29 0.85 -3.93 3.59
N GLN A 30 -0.11 -4.34 2.75
CA GLN A 30 -1.52 -4.22 3.10
C GLN A 30 -1.83 -4.96 4.40
N GLY A 31 -2.53 -4.29 5.32
CA GLY A 31 -2.82 -4.74 6.68
C GLY A 31 -1.73 -4.41 7.71
N VAL A 32 -0.61 -3.82 7.29
CA VAL A 32 0.51 -3.47 8.17
C VAL A 32 0.44 -1.99 8.55
N THR A 33 0.67 -1.70 9.83
CA THR A 33 0.87 -0.33 10.32
C THR A 33 2.28 0.14 10.00
N THR A 34 2.39 1.26 9.29
CA THR A 34 3.67 1.83 8.91
C THR A 34 3.60 3.36 8.78
N ILE A 35 4.75 3.96 8.50
CA ILE A 35 4.91 5.38 8.22
C ILE A 35 5.06 5.59 6.71
N ILE A 36 4.23 6.47 6.14
CA ILE A 36 4.40 7.04 4.80
C ILE A 36 4.92 8.47 4.97
N GLU A 37 6.08 8.77 4.38
CA GLU A 37 6.59 10.14 4.30
C GLU A 37 6.27 10.72 2.93
N LEU A 38 5.71 11.92 2.94
CA LEU A 38 5.34 12.65 1.74
C LEU A 38 6.46 13.59 1.29
N VAL A 39 6.41 14.01 0.03
CA VAL A 39 7.35 14.97 -0.58
C VAL A 39 7.36 16.34 0.12
N ASN A 40 6.32 16.68 0.87
CA ASN A 40 6.27 17.90 1.68
C ASN A 40 6.73 17.64 3.14
N GLU A 41 7.47 16.56 3.39
CA GLU A 41 7.99 16.13 4.69
C GLU A 41 6.91 15.81 5.75
N GLN A 42 5.64 15.73 5.36
CA GLN A 42 4.61 15.23 6.26
C GLN A 42 4.78 13.72 6.46
N LYS A 43 4.60 13.27 7.70
CA LYS A 43 4.64 11.85 8.04
C LYS A 43 3.24 11.38 8.40
N ILE A 44 2.82 10.26 7.83
CA ILE A 44 1.52 9.65 8.09
C ILE A 44 1.78 8.27 8.65
N HIS A 45 1.48 8.07 9.93
CA HIS A 45 1.59 6.79 10.61
C HIS A 45 0.20 6.15 10.70
N GLY A 46 0.01 4.96 10.15
CA GLY A 46 -1.29 4.27 10.17
C GLY A 46 -1.24 2.93 9.46
N LYS A 47 -2.38 2.24 9.38
CA LYS A 47 -2.47 0.93 8.75
C LYS A 47 -2.82 1.05 7.27
N ILE A 48 -2.03 0.43 6.40
CA ILE A 48 -2.34 0.38 4.96
C ILE A 48 -3.55 -0.52 4.73
N ASP A 49 -4.64 0.03 4.20
CA ASP A 49 -5.84 -0.72 3.85
C ASP A 49 -5.84 -1.18 2.39
N SER A 50 -5.32 -0.35 1.48
CA SER A 50 -5.22 -0.69 0.05
C SER A 50 -4.10 0.09 -0.64
N VAL A 51 -3.57 -0.51 -1.71
CA VAL A 51 -2.57 0.09 -2.60
C VAL A 51 -2.95 -0.25 -4.04
N ASP A 52 -3.17 0.76 -4.88
CA ASP A 52 -3.54 0.55 -6.28
C ASP A 52 -2.33 0.41 -7.22
N GLY A 53 -2.56 0.28 -8.53
CA GLY A 53 -1.49 0.12 -9.52
C GLY A 53 -0.65 1.38 -9.79
N TYR A 54 -1.00 2.50 -9.17
CA TYR A 54 -0.37 3.82 -9.31
C TYR A 54 0.29 4.29 -8.00
N SER A 55 0.50 3.36 -7.06
CA SER A 55 1.03 3.62 -5.72
C SER A 55 0.16 4.55 -4.87
N ASN A 56 -1.13 4.76 -5.22
CA ASN A 56 -2.02 5.45 -4.31
C ASN A 56 -2.32 4.53 -3.12
N VAL A 57 -2.35 5.11 -1.93
CA VAL A 57 -2.49 4.36 -0.67
C VAL A 57 -3.70 4.88 0.09
N THR A 58 -4.56 3.96 0.53
CA THR A 58 -5.58 4.27 1.55
C THR A 58 -5.09 3.73 2.89
N MET A 59 -5.13 4.54 3.93
CA MET A 59 -4.76 4.13 5.29
C MET A 59 -5.91 4.39 6.27
N SER A 60 -6.04 3.53 7.28
CA SER A 60 -6.93 3.74 8.43
C SER A 60 -6.13 3.99 9.69
N ASP A 61 -6.81 4.61 10.67
CA ASP A 61 -6.25 4.90 11.99
C ASP A 61 -4.93 5.67 11.87
N ALA A 62 -4.98 6.79 11.14
CA ALA A 62 -3.81 7.49 10.67
C ALA A 62 -3.54 8.76 11.47
N ASP A 63 -2.34 8.87 12.05
CA ASP A 63 -1.83 10.09 12.65
C ASP A 63 -0.90 10.81 11.68
N ILE A 64 -1.25 12.06 11.39
CA ILE A 64 -0.51 12.93 10.48
C ILE A 64 0.33 13.89 11.31
N LEU A 65 1.64 13.85 11.12
CA LEU A 65 2.59 14.81 11.65
C LEU A 65 3.01 15.79 10.54
N THR A 66 2.71 17.06 10.72
CA THR A 66 3.17 18.11 9.81
C THR A 66 4.55 18.63 10.19
N LEU A 67 5.22 19.29 9.25
CA LEU A 67 6.51 19.97 9.47
C LEU A 67 6.49 20.93 10.66
N ASN A 68 5.36 21.60 10.91
CA ASN A 68 5.22 22.56 12.00
C ASN A 68 4.91 21.87 13.35
N GLY A 69 5.04 20.53 13.41
CA GLY A 69 4.77 19.74 14.62
C GLY A 69 3.30 19.49 14.91
N LYS A 70 2.36 19.97 14.07
CA LYS A 70 0.93 19.73 14.27
C LYS A 70 0.61 18.26 14.06
N ARG A 71 -0.13 17.68 15.00
CA ARG A 71 -0.67 16.32 14.90
C ARG A 71 -2.16 16.36 14.58
N LEU A 72 -2.59 15.53 13.65
CA LEU A 72 -3.98 15.38 13.26
C LEU A 72 -4.30 13.89 13.14
N HIS A 73 -5.32 13.45 13.87
CA HIS A 73 -5.83 12.09 13.71
C HIS A 73 -6.85 12.05 12.57
N CYS A 74 -6.77 11.02 11.74
CA CYS A 74 -7.64 10.81 10.59
C CYS A 74 -8.07 9.34 10.56
N PRO A 75 -9.37 9.02 10.76
CA PRO A 75 -9.85 7.64 10.73
C PRO A 75 -9.58 6.94 9.40
N MET A 76 -9.57 7.69 8.30
CA MET A 76 -9.27 7.21 6.95
C MET A 76 -8.66 8.34 6.12
N ILE A 77 -7.52 8.06 5.49
CA ILE A 77 -6.84 8.99 4.58
C ILE A 77 -6.50 8.33 3.26
N PHE A 78 -6.65 9.10 2.17
CA PHE A 78 -6.20 8.74 0.84
C PHE A 78 -4.95 9.56 0.47
N ILE A 79 -3.90 8.87 0.03
CA ILE A 79 -2.62 9.45 -0.33
C ILE A 79 -2.36 9.16 -1.80
N GLN A 80 -2.11 10.21 -2.58
CA GLN A 80 -1.70 10.05 -3.98
C GLN A 80 -0.27 9.52 -4.07
N GLY A 81 -0.02 8.50 -4.88
CA GLY A 81 1.30 7.86 -5.00
C GLY A 81 2.41 8.84 -5.39
N ARG A 82 2.10 9.81 -6.27
CA ARG A 82 3.03 10.89 -6.66
C ARG A 82 3.49 11.80 -5.51
N LYS A 83 2.80 11.77 -4.37
CA LYS A 83 3.14 12.55 -3.17
C LYS A 83 3.98 11.76 -2.19
N ILE A 84 4.11 10.44 -2.38
CA ILE A 84 4.89 9.56 -1.49
C ILE A 84 6.36 9.69 -1.84
N ARG A 85 7.20 9.90 -0.83
CA ARG A 85 8.66 9.83 -0.93
C ARG A 85 9.19 8.53 -0.34
N TYR A 86 8.74 8.17 0.85
CA TYR A 86 9.16 6.95 1.52
C TYR A 86 7.96 6.18 2.07
N ALA A 87 8.01 4.87 1.94
CA ALA A 87 7.21 3.95 2.72
C ALA A 87 8.18 3.21 3.65
N HIS A 88 8.04 3.44 4.95
CA HIS A 88 8.87 2.75 5.94
C HIS A 88 8.51 1.27 5.93
N ILE A 89 9.49 0.39 6.01
CA ILE A 89 9.27 -1.05 6.10
C ILE A 89 9.51 -1.43 7.57
N PRO A 90 8.48 -1.92 8.29
CA PRO A 90 8.68 -2.35 9.66
C PRO A 90 9.73 -3.47 9.76
N PRO A 91 10.55 -3.51 10.83
CA PRO A 91 11.72 -4.39 10.91
C PRO A 91 11.35 -5.89 10.94
N HIS A 92 10.12 -6.23 11.29
CA HIS A 92 9.61 -7.60 11.30
C HIS A 92 9.17 -8.10 9.91
N ILE A 93 9.16 -7.24 8.89
CA ILE A 93 8.76 -7.60 7.54
C ILE A 93 9.94 -8.18 6.77
N ASP A 94 9.83 -9.46 6.41
CA ASP A 94 10.72 -10.09 5.45
C ASP A 94 10.36 -9.63 4.03
N ILE A 95 11.20 -8.76 3.47
CA ILE A 95 10.98 -8.11 2.16
C ILE A 95 10.85 -9.16 1.06
N SER A 96 11.77 -10.12 1.00
CA SER A 96 11.79 -11.16 -0.04
C SER A 96 10.55 -12.04 0.02
N LYS A 97 10.14 -12.49 1.22
CA LYS A 97 8.89 -13.26 1.38
C LYS A 97 7.66 -12.45 1.01
N THR A 98 7.65 -11.16 1.35
CA THR A 98 6.52 -10.26 1.05
C THR A 98 6.36 -10.07 -0.46
N ILE A 99 7.45 -9.78 -1.18
CA ILE A 99 7.45 -9.68 -2.65
C ILE A 99 6.96 -10.99 -3.27
N ASN A 100 7.52 -12.14 -2.87
CA ASN A 100 7.14 -13.44 -3.40
C ASN A 100 5.66 -13.76 -3.18
N ARG A 101 5.12 -13.42 -2.00
CA ARG A 101 3.69 -13.57 -1.69
C ARG A 101 2.83 -12.69 -2.60
N SER A 102 3.17 -11.42 -2.75
CA SER A 102 2.43 -10.47 -3.61
C SER A 102 2.41 -10.92 -5.06
N LEU A 103 3.57 -11.30 -5.62
CA LEU A 103 3.67 -11.81 -6.99
C LEU A 103 2.93 -13.14 -7.18
N GLY A 104 2.99 -14.03 -6.18
CA GLY A 104 2.22 -15.28 -6.17
C GLY A 104 0.70 -15.04 -6.21
N ASN A 105 0.20 -14.03 -5.48
CA ASN A 105 -1.21 -13.64 -5.51
C ASN A 105 -1.63 -13.12 -6.89
N LEU A 106 -0.82 -12.24 -7.50
CA LEU A 106 -1.06 -11.70 -8.84
C LEU A 106 -1.13 -12.80 -9.90
N ARG A 107 -0.21 -13.76 -9.86
CA ARG A 107 -0.19 -14.92 -10.77
C ARG A 107 -1.44 -15.78 -10.63
N ARG A 108 -1.88 -16.05 -9.38
CA ARG A 108 -3.11 -16.81 -9.11
C ARG A 108 -4.35 -16.10 -9.64
N MET A 109 -4.47 -14.79 -9.43
CA MET A 109 -5.59 -13.99 -9.96
C MET A 109 -5.65 -14.08 -11.50
N ARG A 110 -4.51 -13.94 -12.19
CA ARG A 110 -4.46 -14.08 -13.65
C ARG A 110 -4.88 -15.46 -14.16
N ALA A 111 -4.48 -16.53 -13.47
CA ALA A 111 -4.87 -17.89 -13.84
C ALA A 111 -6.39 -18.10 -13.74
N ASN A 112 -7.05 -17.47 -12.77
CA ASN A 112 -8.50 -17.55 -12.58
C ASN A 112 -9.31 -16.74 -13.60
N ILE A 113 -8.75 -15.66 -14.17
CA ILE A 113 -9.41 -14.86 -15.22
C ILE A 113 -9.41 -15.58 -16.58
N ARG A 114 -8.42 -16.45 -16.81
CA ARG A 114 -8.27 -17.19 -18.08
C ARG A 114 -9.06 -18.50 -18.15
N ARG A 115 -9.78 -18.86 -17.08
CA ARG A 115 -10.71 -20.00 -17.04
C ARG A 115 -12.12 -19.50 -17.27
#